data_AF-U9TW10-F1
#
_entry.id   AF-U9TW10-F1
#
_cell.length_a   1.000
_cell.length_b   1.000
_cell.length_c   1.000
_cell.angle_alpha   90.00
_cell.angle_beta   90.00
_cell.angle_gamma   90.00
#
_symmetry.space_group_name_H-M   'P 1'
#
loop_
_entity.id
_entity.type
_entity.pdbx_description
1 polymer ?
#
loop_
_entity_poly.entity_id
_entity_poly.type
_entity_poly.pdbx_seq_one_letter_code
_entity_poly.pdbx_strand_id
1 'polypeptide(L)'
;MVVILMAARVIIVQFIVIRANLLPNSVLDMTVQSPDLHNNLGVSAIGHFTMHIDNGGGYRFLHKPEWVNNCYCDRCENIPVNYTFEKEFDLPTPPRGTWFDIWITIYWSCLDTGITLSCAFENVHYRGYVK
;
A
#
# COMPACT_ATOMS: atom_id res chain seq x y z
N MET A 1 -39.23 27.19 2.35
CA MET A 1 -38.69 25.85 2.66
C MET A 1 -37.59 25.57 1.64
N VAL A 2 -36.33 25.81 2.00
CA VAL A 2 -35.20 25.56 1.11
C VAL A 2 -34.81 24.11 1.30
N VAL A 3 -35.10 23.27 0.31
CA VAL A 3 -34.57 21.90 0.26
C VAL A 3 -33.14 22.03 -0.26
N ILE A 4 -32.18 22.05 0.66
CA ILE A 4 -30.77 21.94 0.33
C ILE A 4 -30.54 20.46 0.00
N LEU A 5 -30.51 20.11 -1.29
CA LEU A 5 -29.95 18.84 -1.74
C LEU A 5 -28.45 18.88 -1.42
N MET A 6 -28.05 18.26 -0.30
CA MET A 6 -26.66 17.93 -0.07
C MET A 6 -26.29 16.84 -1.06
N ALA A 7 -25.57 17.21 -2.11
CA ALA A 7 -24.88 16.26 -2.96
C ALA A 7 -23.91 15.47 -2.06
N ALA A 8 -24.26 14.21 -1.76
CA ALA A 8 -23.34 13.28 -1.14
C ALA A 8 -22.17 13.08 -2.11
N ARG A 9 -21.06 13.78 -1.87
CA ARG A 9 -19.79 13.46 -2.52
C ARG A 9 -19.43 12.06 -2.05
N VAL A 10 -19.46 11.08 -2.96
CA VAL A 10 -18.78 9.80 -2.74
C VAL A 10 -17.30 10.14 -2.60
N ILE A 11 -16.82 10.22 -1.36
CA ILE A 11 -15.40 10.38 -1.07
C ILE A 11 -14.77 9.03 -1.37
N ILE A 12 -14.21 8.89 -2.57
CA ILE A 12 -13.47 7.69 -2.95
C ILE A 12 -12.18 7.71 -2.14
N VAL A 13 -12.02 6.76 -1.22
CA VAL A 13 -10.76 6.50 -0.55
C VAL A 13 -9.88 5.84 -1.60
N GLN A 14 -8.90 6.56 -2.15
CA GLN A 14 -7.98 6.03 -3.17
C GLN A 14 -6.54 6.14 -2.66
N PHE A 15 -5.93 4.99 -2.42
CA PHE A 15 -4.51 4.88 -2.14
C PHE A 15 -3.71 4.83 -3.45
N ILE A 16 -2.52 5.41 -3.44
CA ILE A 16 -1.63 5.42 -4.60
C ILE A 16 -0.19 5.12 -4.19
N VAL A 17 0.58 4.49 -5.06
CA VAL A 17 2.03 4.41 -4.92
C VAL A 17 2.62 5.64 -5.59
N ILE A 18 3.24 6.53 -4.81
CA ILE A 18 3.83 7.78 -5.32
C ILE A 18 5.31 7.65 -5.65
N ARG A 19 5.95 6.60 -5.11
CA ARG A 19 7.37 6.33 -5.30
C ARG A 19 7.60 4.83 -5.18
N ALA A 20 8.36 4.26 -6.11
CA ALA A 20 8.90 2.92 -5.98
C ALA A 20 10.25 2.86 -6.69
N ASN A 21 11.31 2.54 -5.95
CA ASN A 21 12.65 2.40 -6.47
C ASN A 21 13.20 1.02 -6.11
N LEU A 22 13.84 0.38 -7.09
CA LEU A 22 14.60 -0.84 -6.88
C LEU A 22 16.05 -0.44 -6.63
N LEU A 23 16.47 -0.54 -5.38
CA LEU A 23 17.83 -0.25 -4.92
C LEU A 23 18.76 -1.45 -5.20
N PRO A 24 20.08 -1.24 -5.20
CA PRO A 24 21.05 -2.34 -5.21
C PRO A 24 20.81 -3.32 -4.06
N ASN A 25 21.19 -4.58 -4.25
CA ASN A 25 20.93 -5.70 -3.32
C ASN A 25 19.45 -6.07 -3.20
N SER A 26 18.66 -5.80 -4.23
CA SER A 26 17.30 -6.33 -4.33
C SER A 26 16.36 -5.82 -3.25
N VAL A 27 16.48 -4.51 -2.97
CA VAL A 27 15.63 -3.80 -2.01
C VAL A 27 14.66 -2.92 -2.76
N LEU A 28 13.36 -3.02 -2.45
CA LEU A 28 12.32 -2.15 -2.96
C LEU A 28 12.04 -1.06 -1.92
N ASP A 29 12.32 0.18 -2.26
CA ASP A 29 11.95 1.38 -1.49
C ASP A 29 10.68 1.98 -2.10
N MET A 30 9.56 1.82 -1.40
CA MET A 30 8.24 2.25 -1.87
C MET A 30 7.55 3.17 -0.89
N THR A 31 6.91 4.22 -1.42
CA THR A 31 6.02 5.10 -0.66
C THR A 31 4.59 4.97 -1.17
N VAL A 32 3.70 4.60 -0.26
CA VAL A 32 2.26 4.60 -0.44
C VAL A 32 1.69 5.87 0.18
N GLN A 33 0.83 6.54 -0.56
CA GLN A 33 0.07 7.69 -0.08
C GLN A 33 -1.40 7.30 0.09
N SER A 34 -1.92 7.62 1.27
CA SER A 34 -3.35 7.56 1.59
C SER A 34 -4.04 8.88 1.25
N PRO A 35 -5.36 8.87 1.02
CA PRO A 35 -6.11 10.10 0.85
C PRO A 35 -6.14 10.89 2.16
N ASP A 36 -5.75 12.16 2.12
CA ASP A 36 -5.76 13.03 3.30
C ASP A 36 -7.19 13.49 3.63
N LEU A 37 -7.88 12.64 4.38
CA LEU A 37 -9.27 12.84 4.79
C LEU A 37 -9.39 13.51 6.18
N HIS A 38 -8.28 13.95 6.78
CA HIS A 38 -8.23 14.61 8.09
C HIS A 38 -8.96 13.84 9.21
N ASN A 39 -9.14 12.53 9.04
CA ASN A 39 -9.94 11.66 9.91
C ASN A 39 -9.14 10.46 10.43
N ASN A 40 -7.80 10.56 10.40
CA ASN A 40 -6.87 9.49 10.74
C ASN A 40 -7.05 8.20 9.92
N LEU A 41 -7.72 8.24 8.76
CA LEU A 41 -7.66 7.15 7.80
C LEU A 41 -6.30 7.20 7.09
N GLY A 42 -5.51 6.16 7.28
CA GLY A 42 -4.26 5.97 6.56
C GLY A 42 -3.90 4.50 6.49
N VAL A 43 -2.70 4.20 5.97
CA VAL A 43 -2.20 2.83 5.85
C VAL A 43 -2.08 2.18 7.23
N SER A 44 -2.86 1.15 7.54
CA SER A 44 -2.74 0.40 8.81
C SER A 44 -1.87 -0.84 8.65
N ALA A 45 -1.93 -1.49 7.49
CA ALA A 45 -1.03 -2.59 7.16
C ALA A 45 -0.84 -2.74 5.65
N ILE A 46 0.28 -3.34 5.29
CA ILE A 46 0.57 -3.79 3.94
C ILE A 46 0.29 -5.29 3.85
N GLY A 47 -0.54 -5.66 2.89
CA GLY A 47 -1.01 -7.02 2.69
C GLY A 47 -0.26 -7.77 1.61
N HIS A 48 -1.04 -8.35 0.70
CA HIS A 48 -0.54 -9.19 -0.37
C HIS A 48 0.30 -8.35 -1.32
N PHE A 49 1.43 -8.90 -1.75
CA PHE A 49 2.34 -8.18 -2.62
C PHE A 49 2.83 -9.10 -3.73
N THR A 50 2.82 -8.58 -4.95
CA THR A 50 3.40 -9.23 -6.13
C THR A 50 4.21 -8.20 -6.88
N MET A 51 5.38 -8.60 -7.35
CA MET A 51 6.23 -7.82 -8.23
C MET A 51 6.57 -8.64 -9.46
N HIS A 52 6.61 -7.98 -10.61
CA HIS A 52 7.10 -8.55 -11.85
C HIS A 52 8.13 -7.62 -12.45
N ILE A 53 9.25 -8.17 -12.90
CA ILE A 53 10.29 -7.45 -13.61
C ILE A 53 10.29 -7.98 -15.04
N ASP A 54 10.16 -7.10 -16.03
CA ASP A 54 10.22 -7.47 -17.44
C ASP A 54 11.57 -8.17 -17.70
N ASN A 55 11.53 -9.42 -18.19
CA ASN A 55 12.72 -10.26 -18.42
C ASN A 55 13.54 -10.65 -17.17
N GLY A 56 13.10 -10.29 -15.95
CA GLY A 56 13.80 -10.59 -14.69
C GLY A 56 13.10 -11.61 -13.79
N GLY A 57 11.82 -11.90 -14.06
CA GLY A 57 11.01 -12.86 -13.29
C GLY A 57 9.95 -12.18 -12.41
N GLY A 58 9.34 -12.95 -11.52
CA GLY A 58 8.31 -12.46 -10.60
C GLY A 58 8.57 -12.88 -9.17
N TYR A 59 8.21 -12.01 -8.24
CA TYR A 59 8.26 -12.27 -6.81
C TYR A 59 6.86 -12.07 -6.22
N ARG A 60 6.45 -12.96 -5.33
CA ARG A 60 5.14 -12.88 -4.69
C ARG A 60 5.28 -13.30 -3.25
N PHE A 61 4.75 -12.48 -2.35
CA PHE A 61 4.52 -12.89 -0.97
C PHE A 61 3.05 -12.77 -0.59
N LEU A 62 2.57 -13.83 0.05
CA LEU A 62 1.24 -13.93 0.64
C LEU A 62 1.44 -14.18 2.13
N HIS A 63 1.83 -13.13 2.85
CA HIS A 63 2.06 -13.21 4.29
C HIS A 63 0.92 -12.58 5.07
N LYS A 64 0.93 -12.83 6.39
CA LYS A 64 0.15 -12.05 7.35
C LYS A 64 0.47 -10.57 7.13
N PRO A 65 -0.53 -9.67 7.25
CA PRO A 65 -0.33 -8.25 7.02
C PRO A 65 0.85 -7.72 7.83
N GLU A 66 1.71 -6.97 7.16
CA GLU A 66 2.80 -6.24 7.80
C GLU A 66 2.22 -4.94 8.35
N TRP A 67 1.99 -4.92 9.65
CA TRP A 67 1.47 -3.77 10.36
C TRP A 67 2.50 -2.64 10.37
N VAL A 68 2.06 -1.44 10.07
CA VAL A 68 2.94 -0.28 9.93
C VAL A 68 2.88 0.57 11.20
N ASN A 69 3.97 1.21 11.62
CA ASN A 69 3.96 2.18 12.73
C ASN A 69 3.36 1.68 14.06
N ASN A 70 3.56 0.40 14.40
CA ASN A 70 2.93 -0.25 15.56
C ASN A 70 1.40 -0.20 15.55
N CYS A 71 0.79 -0.01 14.38
CA CYS A 71 -0.64 -0.15 14.22
C CYS A 71 -1.08 -1.57 14.52
N TYR A 72 -2.25 -1.67 15.13
CA TYR A 72 -3.03 -2.89 15.20
C TYR A 72 -4.50 -2.51 15.10
N CYS A 73 -5.39 -3.50 14.98
CA CYS A 73 -6.83 -3.25 14.79
C CYS A 73 -7.45 -2.34 15.85
N ASP A 74 -6.99 -2.48 17.08
CA ASP A 74 -7.48 -1.74 18.25
C ASP A 74 -6.58 -0.54 18.61
N ARG A 75 -5.44 -0.36 17.91
CA ARG A 75 -4.39 0.61 18.28
C ARG A 75 -3.74 1.18 17.03
N CYS A 76 -4.34 2.24 16.49
CA CYS A 76 -3.76 3.03 15.42
C CYS A 76 -3.92 4.50 15.75
N GLU A 77 -2.84 5.13 16.21
CA GLU A 77 -2.80 6.58 16.42
C GLU A 77 -1.72 7.17 15.53
N ASN A 78 -1.96 8.37 14.99
CA ASN A 78 -1.01 9.10 14.13
C ASN A 78 -0.58 8.34 12.86
N ILE A 79 -1.55 7.78 12.12
CA ILE A 79 -1.25 7.15 10.83
C ILE A 79 -0.80 8.23 9.84
N PRO A 80 0.42 8.15 9.28
CA PRO A 80 0.91 9.15 8.36
C PRO A 80 0.19 9.04 7.02
N VAL A 81 -0.04 10.19 6.38
CA VAL A 81 -0.60 10.25 5.02
C VAL A 81 0.28 9.49 4.03
N ASN A 82 1.60 9.60 4.19
CA ASN A 82 2.61 8.89 3.40
C ASN A 82 3.32 7.86 4.25
N TYR A 83 3.35 6.62 3.79
CA TYR A 83 4.09 5.54 4.42
C TYR A 83 5.14 5.00 3.46
N THR A 84 6.41 5.07 3.87
CA THR A 84 7.54 4.50 3.13
C THR A 84 8.00 3.23 3.82
N PHE A 85 8.20 2.17 3.05
CA PHE A 85 8.80 0.94 3.53
C PHE A 85 9.84 0.42 2.54
N GLU A 86 10.81 -0.28 3.11
CA GLU A 86 11.83 -1.01 2.37
C GLU A 86 11.58 -2.51 2.51
N LYS A 87 11.66 -3.24 1.41
CA LYS A 87 11.52 -4.70 1.43
C LYS A 87 12.60 -5.35 0.59
N GLU A 88 13.34 -6.26 1.20
CA GLU A 88 14.25 -7.15 0.47
C GLU A 88 13.43 -8.23 -0.25
N PHE A 89 13.81 -8.54 -1.49
CA PHE A 89 13.22 -9.60 -2.28
C PHE A 89 14.30 -10.44 -2.95
N ASP A 90 14.01 -11.72 -3.16
CA ASP A 90 14.96 -12.67 -3.75
C ASP A 90 14.87 -12.67 -5.29
N LEU A 91 15.09 -11.50 -5.91
CA LEU A 91 15.26 -11.36 -7.36
C LEU A 91 16.54 -10.57 -7.62
N PRO A 92 17.29 -10.82 -8.70
CA PRO A 92 18.43 -9.99 -9.05
C PRO A 92 18.00 -8.54 -9.26
N THR A 93 18.86 -7.59 -8.89
CA THR A 93 18.60 -6.17 -9.17
C THR A 93 18.47 -5.98 -10.69
N PRO A 94 17.32 -5.46 -11.18
CA PRO A 94 17.10 -5.35 -12.61
C PRO A 94 18.07 -4.36 -13.27
N PRO A 95 18.50 -4.63 -14.53
CA PRO A 95 19.33 -3.69 -15.26
C PRO A 95 18.58 -2.39 -15.54
N ARG A 96 19.33 -1.29 -15.67
CA ARG A 96 18.79 -0.02 -16.17
C ARG A 96 18.10 -0.23 -17.51
N GLY A 97 16.97 0.42 -17.69
CA GLY A 97 16.15 0.27 -18.88
C GLY A 97 15.01 -0.75 -18.77
N THR A 98 14.81 -1.34 -17.59
CA THR A 98 13.81 -2.39 -17.36
C THR A 98 12.55 -1.81 -16.73
N TRP A 99 11.39 -2.31 -17.16
CA TRP A 99 10.11 -2.02 -16.52
C TRP A 99 9.82 -3.04 -15.42
N PHE A 100 9.10 -2.60 -14.39
CA PHE A 100 8.59 -3.48 -13.35
C PHE A 100 7.17 -3.08 -12.97
N ASP A 101 6.38 -4.07 -12.57
CA ASP A 101 5.03 -3.91 -12.08
C ASP A 101 4.97 -4.37 -10.62
N ILE A 102 4.20 -3.64 -9.82
CA ILE A 102 3.94 -3.93 -8.41
C ILE A 102 2.43 -3.96 -8.21
N TRP A 103 1.95 -5.02 -7.58
CA TRP A 103 0.59 -5.13 -7.07
C TRP A 103 0.66 -5.26 -5.56
N ILE A 104 -0.02 -4.36 -4.86
CA ILE A 104 -0.01 -4.28 -3.40
C ILE A 104 -1.44 -4.15 -2.88
N THR A 105 -1.79 -4.95 -1.88
CA THR A 105 -3.02 -4.77 -1.11
C THR A 105 -2.71 -3.91 0.10
N ILE A 106 -3.44 -2.82 0.27
CA ILE A 106 -3.32 -1.92 1.42
C ILE A 106 -4.53 -2.13 2.31
N TYR A 107 -4.30 -2.32 3.60
CA TYR A 107 -5.35 -2.49 4.60
C TYR A 107 -5.48 -1.24 5.48
N TRP A 108 -6.72 -0.86 5.78
CA TRP A 108 -7.05 0.20 6.73
C TRP A 108 -8.36 -0.11 7.47
N SER A 109 -8.66 0.67 8.51
CA SER A 109 -9.88 0.52 9.32
C SER A 109 -10.12 -0.93 9.75
N CYS A 110 -9.07 -1.57 10.26
CA CYS A 110 -9.14 -2.96 10.69
C CYS A 110 -9.89 -3.09 12.02
N LEU A 111 -10.71 -4.12 12.14
CA LEU A 111 -11.49 -4.49 13.30
C LEU A 111 -11.13 -5.92 13.68
N ASP A 112 -10.73 -6.11 14.94
CA ASP A 112 -10.54 -7.43 15.53
C ASP A 112 -11.71 -7.72 16.47
N THR A 113 -12.54 -8.70 16.10
CA THR A 113 -13.68 -9.13 16.92
C THR A 113 -13.33 -10.26 17.90
N GLY A 114 -12.05 -10.63 17.99
CA GLY A 114 -11.56 -11.79 18.75
C GLY A 114 -11.79 -13.13 18.06
N ILE A 115 -12.62 -13.16 17.02
CA ILE A 115 -12.92 -14.35 16.20
C ILE A 115 -12.43 -14.15 14.76
N THR A 116 -12.55 -12.92 14.24
CA THR A 116 -12.16 -12.57 12.87
C THR A 116 -11.49 -11.22 12.82
N LEU A 117 -10.42 -11.15 12.03
CA LEU A 117 -9.79 -9.92 11.58
C LEU A 117 -10.50 -9.42 10.32
N SER A 118 -11.12 -8.24 10.34
CA SER A 118 -11.74 -7.64 9.16
C SER A 118 -11.16 -6.26 8.90
N CYS A 119 -10.64 -6.02 7.69
CA CYS A 119 -10.11 -4.73 7.27
C CYS A 119 -10.78 -4.26 5.99
N ALA A 120 -10.94 -2.95 5.85
CA ALA A 120 -11.11 -2.36 4.52
C ALA A 120 -9.79 -2.50 3.74
N PHE A 121 -9.89 -2.65 2.42
CA PHE A 121 -8.71 -2.86 1.59
C PHE A 121 -8.86 -2.30 0.18
N GLU A 122 -7.72 -2.01 -0.44
CA GLU A 122 -7.60 -1.59 -1.83
C GLU A 122 -6.39 -2.30 -2.45
N ASN A 123 -6.56 -2.74 -3.70
CA ASN A 123 -5.46 -3.27 -4.48
C ASN A 123 -4.94 -2.17 -5.40
N VAL A 124 -3.68 -1.80 -5.23
CA VAL A 124 -3.02 -0.79 -6.02
C VAL A 124 -2.03 -1.46 -6.97
N HIS A 125 -2.08 -1.07 -8.24
CA HIS A 125 -1.08 -1.43 -9.25
C HIS A 125 -0.21 -0.22 -9.55
N TYR A 126 1.10 -0.45 -9.61
CA TYR A 126 2.09 0.55 -9.99
C TYR A 126 3.04 -0.04 -11.03
N ARG A 127 3.30 0.72 -12.09
CA ARG A 127 4.30 0.37 -13.10
C ARG A 127 5.43 1.39 -13.08
N GLY A 128 6.64 0.92 -12.82
CA GLY A 128 7.86 1.74 -12.71
C GLY A 128 8.89 1.39 -13.77
N TYR A 129 9.82 2.33 -13.98
CA TYR A 129 10.95 2.17 -14.91
C TYR A 129 12.27 2.40 -14.18
N VAL A 130 13.22 1.47 -14.34
CA VAL A 130 14.56 1.57 -13.76
C VAL A 130 15.41 2.49 -14.63
N LYS A 131 15.72 3.68 -14.11
CA LYS A 131 16.53 4.71 -14.79
C LYS A 131 18.03 4.48 -14.66
#